data_AF-A0A4Y8CAN7-F1
#
_entry.id   AF-A0A4Y8CAN7-F1
#
_cell.length_a   1.000
_cell.length_b   1.000
_cell.length_c   1.000
_cell.angle_alpha   90.00
_cell.angle_beta   90.00
_cell.angle_gamma   90.00
#
_symmetry.space_group_name_H-M   'P 1'
#
loop_
_entity.id
_entity.type
_entity.pdbx_description
1 polymer ?
#
loop_
_entity_poly.entity_id
_entity_poly.type
_entity_poly.pdbx_seq_one_letter_code
_entity_poly.pdbx_strand_id
1 'polypeptide(L)'
;NALLKTIDMLKANGHEIVYKNLLDSKFDIAAYYIIATAEASTNLSRYDGVRYGKRSENIQNLKEMYVNTRSEGFGEEVKRRILLGTFVLSSGYYDAYYIKAQKARAFIKAKYEEILQDCDLIFMPVTPTTAFK
;
A
#
# COMPACT_ATOMS: atom_id res chain seq x y z
N ASN A 1 25.45 -4.60 9.16
CA ASN A 1 26.09 -5.16 10.37
C ASN A 1 25.06 -5.84 11.29
N ALA A 2 23.97 -5.17 11.71
CA ALA A 2 22.96 -5.78 12.59
C ALA A 2 22.34 -7.08 12.06
N LEU A 3 21.91 -7.12 10.78
CA LEU A 3 21.30 -8.31 10.18
C LEU A 3 22.19 -9.56 10.28
N LEU A 4 23.46 -9.44 9.88
CA LEU A 4 24.41 -10.54 9.88
C LEU A 4 24.67 -11.06 11.30
N LYS A 5 24.79 -10.15 12.29
CA LYS A 5 24.92 -10.53 13.70
C LYS A 5 23.72 -11.34 14.18
N THR A 6 22.50 -10.94 13.79
CA THR A 6 21.29 -11.71 14.15
C THR A 6 21.28 -13.08 13.49
N ILE A 7 21.74 -13.20 12.24
CA ILE A 7 21.88 -14.50 11.56
C ILE A 7 22.85 -15.41 12.32
N ASP A 8 23.98 -14.88 12.78
CA ASP A 8 24.95 -15.65 13.58
C ASP A 8 24.36 -16.10 14.93
N MET A 9 23.57 -15.23 15.58
CA MET A 9 22.84 -15.61 16.80
C MET A 9 21.82 -16.72 16.53
N LEU A 10 21.07 -16.66 15.43
CA LEU A 10 20.10 -17.70 15.08
C LEU A 10 20.80 -19.05 14.88
N LYS A 11 21.93 -19.07 14.16
CA LYS A 11 22.74 -20.29 14.00
C LYS A 11 23.25 -20.84 15.33
N ALA A 12 23.73 -19.96 16.22
CA ALA A 12 24.23 -20.36 17.54
C ALA A 12 23.12 -20.96 18.44
N ASN A 13 21.86 -20.58 18.21
CA ASN A 13 20.69 -21.16 18.89
C ASN A 13 20.14 -22.41 18.20
N GLY A 14 20.84 -22.96 17.19
CA GLY A 14 20.48 -24.22 16.54
C GLY A 14 19.51 -24.09 15.37
N HIS A 15 19.24 -22.87 14.88
CA HIS A 15 18.40 -22.68 13.69
C HIS A 15 19.19 -22.88 12.40
N GLU A 16 18.59 -23.59 11.44
CA GLU A 16 19.11 -23.70 10.08
C GLU A 16 18.82 -22.43 9.28
N ILE A 17 19.81 -21.93 8.53
CA ILE A 17 19.67 -20.73 7.71
C ILE A 17 19.68 -21.12 6.24
N VAL A 18 18.51 -21.02 5.62
CA VAL A 18 18.33 -21.23 4.18
C VAL A 18 18.29 -19.87 3.48
N TYR A 19 19.27 -19.61 2.62
CA TYR A 19 19.28 -18.38 1.84
C TYR A 19 18.37 -18.51 0.61
N LYS A 20 17.42 -17.57 0.48
CA LYS A 20 16.47 -17.50 -0.63
C LYS A 20 16.48 -16.11 -1.25
N ASN A 21 16.19 -16.03 -2.54
CA ASN A 21 16.01 -14.78 -3.24
C ASN A 21 14.51 -14.49 -3.40
N LEU A 22 14.10 -13.31 -2.98
CA LEU A 22 12.76 -12.78 -3.24
C LEU A 22 12.72 -12.05 -4.58
N LEU A 23 11.51 -11.81 -5.07
CA LEU A 23 11.26 -10.92 -6.20
C LEU A 23 11.82 -9.52 -5.93
N ASP A 24 12.07 -8.76 -7.00
CA ASP A 24 12.43 -7.35 -6.88
C ASP A 24 11.28 -6.57 -6.20
N SER A 25 11.58 -6.02 -5.01
CA SER A 25 10.64 -5.27 -4.16
C SER A 25 9.94 -4.10 -4.87
N LYS A 26 10.46 -3.61 -6.00
CA LYS A 26 9.79 -2.60 -6.81
C LYS A 26 8.38 -3.03 -7.25
N PHE A 27 8.17 -4.33 -7.46
CA PHE A 27 6.86 -4.86 -7.85
C PHE A 27 5.88 -4.86 -6.68
N ASP A 28 6.37 -5.14 -5.47
CA ASP A 28 5.56 -5.07 -4.24
C ASP A 28 5.08 -3.64 -4.00
N ILE A 29 5.99 -2.67 -4.10
CA ILE A 29 5.70 -1.25 -3.94
C ILE A 29 4.70 -0.78 -5.00
N ALA A 30 4.91 -1.13 -6.26
CA ALA A 30 4.02 -0.73 -7.36
C ALA A 30 2.61 -1.32 -7.20
N ALA A 31 2.50 -2.62 -6.89
CA ALA A 31 1.21 -3.27 -6.66
C ALA A 31 0.49 -2.66 -5.45
N TYR A 32 1.21 -2.42 -4.35
CA TYR A 32 0.69 -1.78 -3.14
C TYR A 32 0.11 -0.40 -3.46
N TYR A 33 0.86 0.48 -4.11
CA TYR A 33 0.39 1.83 -4.37
C TYR A 33 -0.84 1.86 -5.28
N ILE A 34 -0.92 1.00 -6.30
CA ILE A 34 -2.12 0.94 -7.15
C ILE A 34 -3.33 0.45 -6.36
N ILE A 35 -3.22 -0.67 -5.66
CA ILE A 35 -4.35 -1.28 -4.95
C ILE A 35 -4.80 -0.40 -3.78
N ALA A 36 -3.87 0.03 -2.92
CA ALA A 36 -4.19 0.80 -1.74
C ALA A 36 -4.79 2.17 -2.08
N THR A 37 -4.33 2.83 -3.16
CA THR A 37 -4.90 4.12 -3.56
C THR A 37 -6.27 3.95 -4.21
N ALA A 38 -6.46 2.93 -5.06
CA ALA A 38 -7.75 2.56 -5.61
C ALA A 38 -8.79 2.36 -4.50
N GLU A 39 -8.49 1.47 -3.55
CA GLU A 39 -9.37 1.17 -2.42
C GLU A 39 -9.60 2.40 -1.52
N ALA A 40 -8.56 3.21 -1.27
CA ALA A 40 -8.68 4.45 -0.50
C ALA A 40 -9.64 5.44 -1.17
N SER A 41 -9.59 5.60 -2.50
CA SER A 41 -10.47 6.53 -3.21
C SER A 41 -11.96 6.21 -3.01
N THR A 42 -12.30 4.92 -2.98
CA THR A 42 -13.66 4.44 -2.69
C THR A 42 -13.98 4.52 -1.21
N ASN A 43 -13.09 4.06 -0.33
CA ASN A 43 -13.33 4.03 1.12
C ASN A 43 -13.53 5.42 1.70
N LEU A 44 -12.78 6.41 1.22
CA LEU A 44 -12.83 7.80 1.68
C LEU A 44 -13.94 8.61 0.99
N SER A 45 -14.67 8.05 0.02
CA SER A 45 -15.79 8.73 -0.64
C SER A 45 -16.92 9.09 0.34
N ARG A 46 -17.07 8.30 1.42
CA ARG A 46 -18.08 8.50 2.48
C ARG A 46 -17.92 9.78 3.28
N TYR A 47 -16.73 10.38 3.26
CA TYR A 47 -16.44 11.64 3.95
C TYR A 47 -16.86 12.79 3.04
N ASP A 48 -18.11 13.19 3.22
CA ASP A 48 -18.80 14.22 2.43
C ASP A 48 -19.34 15.38 3.27
N GLY A 49 -19.25 15.28 4.61
CA GLY A 49 -19.81 16.24 5.54
C GLY A 49 -21.33 16.20 5.65
N VAL A 50 -22.05 15.27 4.99
CA VAL A 50 -23.52 15.19 5.02
C VAL A 50 -24.01 14.62 6.34
N ARG A 51 -23.43 13.50 6.77
CA ARG A 51 -23.86 12.78 7.98
C ARG A 51 -23.01 13.10 9.21
N TYR A 52 -21.72 13.37 9.02
CA TYR A 52 -20.75 13.55 10.09
C TYR A 52 -19.47 14.22 9.58
N GLY A 53 -18.64 14.66 10.53
CA GLY A 53 -17.32 15.23 10.27
C GLY A 53 -17.38 16.71 9.91
N LYS A 54 -16.29 17.21 9.31
CA LYS A 54 -16.19 18.58 8.80
C LYS A 54 -17.21 18.77 7.67
N ARG A 55 -17.88 19.92 7.65
CA ARG A 55 -18.63 20.46 6.52
C ARG A 55 -18.10 21.87 6.25
N SER A 56 -17.81 22.21 4.99
CA SER A 56 -17.37 23.56 4.64
C SER A 56 -18.46 24.58 4.96
N GLU A 57 -18.09 25.78 5.36
CA GLU A 57 -19.01 26.90 5.54
C GLU A 57 -19.29 27.63 4.23
N ASN A 58 -18.42 27.46 3.22
CA ASN A 58 -18.56 28.07 1.90
C ASN A 58 -19.37 27.17 0.96
N ILE A 59 -20.70 27.25 1.02
CA ILE A 59 -21.61 26.39 0.26
C ILE A 59 -22.64 27.23 -0.50
N GLN A 60 -22.60 27.23 -1.84
CA GLN A 60 -23.69 27.79 -2.66
C GLN A 60 -24.64 26.71 -3.19
N ASN A 61 -24.14 25.49 -3.36
CA ASN A 61 -24.91 24.37 -3.89
C ASN A 61 -24.34 23.01 -3.42
N LEU A 62 -25.05 21.93 -3.69
CA LEU A 62 -24.67 20.59 -3.26
C LEU A 62 -23.29 20.16 -3.79
N LYS A 63 -22.97 20.49 -5.05
CA LYS A 63 -21.68 20.13 -5.66
C LYS A 63 -20.53 20.83 -4.93
N GLU A 64 -20.66 22.12 -4.66
CA GLU A 64 -19.68 22.89 -3.89
C GLU A 64 -19.54 22.38 -2.46
N MET A 65 -20.64 22.00 -1.80
CA MET A 65 -20.58 21.36 -0.49
C MET A 65 -19.64 20.15 -0.50
N TYR A 66 -19.79 19.24 -1.47
CA TYR A 66 -18.90 18.07 -1.59
C TYR A 66 -17.46 18.47 -1.87
N VAL A 67 -17.24 19.35 -2.86
CA VAL A 67 -15.89 19.73 -3.32
C VAL A 67 -15.13 20.48 -2.22
N ASN A 68 -15.73 21.51 -1.62
CA ASN A 68 -15.08 22.36 -0.62
C ASN A 68 -14.82 21.57 0.67
N THR A 69 -15.83 20.82 1.15
CA THR A 69 -15.68 20.00 2.37
C THR A 69 -14.52 19.02 2.25
N ARG A 70 -14.40 18.32 1.11
CA ARG A 70 -13.32 17.35 0.90
C ARG A 70 -11.98 18.02 0.67
N SER A 71 -11.94 19.13 -0.06
CA SER A 71 -10.70 19.85 -0.38
C SER A 71 -10.06 20.48 0.85
N GLU A 72 -10.88 21.02 1.75
CA GLU A 72 -10.45 21.62 3.02
C GLU A 72 -10.29 20.60 4.15
N GLY A 73 -10.89 19.41 4.02
CA GLY A 73 -10.87 18.36 5.03
C GLY A 73 -9.70 17.38 4.89
N PHE A 74 -9.24 17.14 3.65
CA PHE A 74 -8.13 16.23 3.39
C PHE A 74 -6.81 16.98 3.17
N GLY A 75 -5.75 16.49 3.84
CA GLY A 75 -4.38 16.92 3.56
C GLY A 75 -3.90 16.49 2.16
N GLU A 76 -2.80 17.08 1.71
CA GLU A 76 -2.26 16.90 0.36
C GLU A 76 -2.00 15.44 -0.01
N GLU A 77 -1.42 14.64 0.89
CA GLU A 77 -1.13 13.23 0.61
C GLU A 77 -2.41 12.42 0.38
N VAL A 78 -3.45 12.67 1.18
CA VAL A 78 -4.73 11.97 1.04
C VAL A 78 -5.40 12.34 -0.28
N LYS A 79 -5.38 13.62 -0.65
CA LYS A 79 -5.90 14.08 -1.95
C LYS A 79 -5.14 13.46 -3.13
N ARG A 80 -3.81 13.37 -3.07
CA ARG A 80 -2.99 12.68 -4.10
C ARG A 80 -3.39 11.23 -4.26
N ARG A 81 -3.57 10.50 -3.15
CA ARG A 81 -3.99 9.09 -3.18
C ARG A 81 -5.41 8.91 -3.74
N ILE A 82 -6.34 9.79 -3.37
CA ILE A 82 -7.70 9.76 -3.93
C ILE A 82 -7.64 9.99 -5.44
N LEU A 83 -6.88 11.00 -5.91
CA LEU A 83 -6.74 11.30 -7.33
C LEU A 83 -6.18 10.11 -8.12
N LEU A 84 -5.06 9.55 -7.64
CA LEU A 84 -4.46 8.37 -8.27
C LEU A 84 -5.41 7.17 -8.25
N GLY A 85 -6.07 6.93 -7.12
CA GLY A 85 -7.04 5.85 -6.96
C GLY A 85 -8.23 5.96 -7.91
N THR A 86 -8.80 7.16 -8.05
CA THR A 86 -9.88 7.43 -9.01
C THR A 86 -9.40 7.24 -10.45
N PHE A 87 -8.16 7.65 -10.77
CA PHE A 87 -7.58 7.42 -12.09
C PHE A 87 -7.44 5.93 -12.41
N VAL A 88 -6.83 5.13 -11.53
CA VAL A 88 -6.62 3.69 -11.79
C VAL A 88 -7.93 2.89 -11.84
N LEU A 89 -9.00 3.39 -11.23
CA LEU A 89 -10.34 2.79 -11.30
C LEU A 89 -11.18 3.29 -12.48
N SER A 90 -10.71 4.30 -13.21
CA SER A 90 -11.47 4.88 -14.31
C SER A 90 -11.55 3.95 -15.52
N SER A 91 -12.61 4.12 -16.31
CA SER A 91 -12.83 3.34 -17.54
C SER A 91 -11.64 3.48 -18.49
N GLY A 92 -11.21 2.36 -19.08
CA GLY A 92 -10.03 2.28 -19.94
C GLY A 92 -8.70 2.05 -19.21
N TYR A 93 -8.62 2.35 -17.91
CA TYR A 93 -7.40 2.16 -17.11
C TYR A 93 -7.52 1.03 -16.08
N TYR A 94 -8.74 0.66 -15.71
CA TYR A 94 -9.02 -0.39 -14.72
C TYR A 94 -8.27 -1.71 -14.97
N ASP A 95 -8.34 -2.26 -16.18
CA ASP A 95 -7.69 -3.52 -16.50
C ASP A 95 -6.15 -3.40 -16.53
N ALA A 96 -5.66 -2.29 -17.09
CA ALA A 96 -4.23 -2.02 -17.27
C ALA A 96 -3.51 -1.78 -15.94
N TYR A 97 -4.19 -1.17 -14.97
CA TYR A 97 -3.61 -0.83 -13.67
C TYR A 97 -4.14 -1.72 -12.55
N TYR A 98 -5.43 -1.62 -12.22
CA TYR A 98 -5.98 -2.27 -11.02
C TYR A 98 -5.98 -3.81 -11.13
N ILE A 99 -6.51 -4.37 -12.23
CA ILE A 99 -6.48 -5.82 -12.45
C ILE A 99 -5.04 -6.33 -12.60
N LYS A 100 -4.17 -5.58 -13.28
CA LYS A 100 -2.75 -5.93 -13.40
C LYS A 100 -2.06 -5.98 -12.04
N ALA A 101 -2.34 -5.02 -11.16
CA ALA A 101 -1.80 -5.00 -9.79
C ALA A 101 -2.33 -6.16 -8.94
N GLN A 102 -3.61 -6.52 -9.07
CA GLN A 102 -4.17 -7.69 -8.39
C GLN A 102 -3.54 -9.01 -8.86
N LYS A 103 -3.26 -9.14 -10.16
CA LYS A 103 -2.49 -10.28 -10.70
C LYS A 103 -1.06 -10.30 -10.17
N ALA A 104 -0.40 -9.13 -10.09
CA ALA A 104 0.91 -9.01 -9.47
C ALA A 104 0.89 -9.43 -7.99
N ARG A 105 -0.11 -9.00 -7.22
CA ARG A 105 -0.33 -9.42 -5.82
C ARG A 105 -0.47 -10.93 -5.69
N ALA A 106 -1.24 -11.58 -6.56
CA ALA A 106 -1.38 -13.04 -6.57
C ALA A 106 -0.05 -13.74 -6.89
N PHE A 107 0.71 -13.22 -7.85
CA PHE A 107 2.04 -13.74 -8.19
C PHE A 107 3.06 -13.57 -7.05
N ILE A 108 3.05 -12.41 -6.37
CA ILE A 108 3.88 -12.15 -5.20
C ILE A 108 3.55 -13.17 -4.10
N LYS A 109 2.27 -13.36 -3.78
CA LYS A 109 1.82 -14.37 -2.80
C LYS A 109 2.37 -15.75 -3.12
N ALA A 110 2.23 -16.21 -4.36
CA ALA A 110 2.73 -17.52 -4.78
C ALA A 110 4.25 -17.67 -4.57
N LYS A 111 5.03 -16.59 -4.75
CA LYS A 111 6.48 -16.61 -4.51
C LYS A 111 6.85 -16.68 -3.03
N TYR A 112 6.06 -16.04 -2.16
CA TYR A 112 6.21 -16.23 -0.72
C TYR A 112 5.84 -17.65 -0.30
N GLU A 113 4.78 -18.22 -0.86
CA GLU A 113 4.37 -19.61 -0.60
C GLU A 113 5.44 -20.62 -1.03
N GLU A 114 6.07 -20.43 -2.20
CA GLU A 114 7.19 -21.25 -2.67
C GLU A 114 8.39 -21.22 -1.71
N ILE A 115 8.76 -20.05 -1.19
CA ILE A 115 9.84 -19.93 -0.20
C ILE A 115 9.49 -20.65 1.10
N LEU A 116 8.25 -20.50 1.57
CA LEU A 116 7.77 -21.11 2.81
C LEU A 116 7.60 -22.64 2.72
N GLN A 117 7.73 -23.26 1.54
CA GLN A 117 7.84 -24.72 1.43
C GLN A 117 9.18 -25.24 1.96
N ASP A 118 10.23 -24.41 1.91
CA ASP A 118 11.59 -24.79 2.30
C ASP A 118 11.99 -24.24 3.69
N CYS A 119 11.15 -23.42 4.32
CA CYS A 119 11.45 -22.82 5.62
C CYS A 119 10.18 -22.47 6.42
N ASP A 120 10.28 -22.52 7.74
CA ASP A 120 9.16 -22.16 8.64
C ASP A 120 8.91 -20.65 8.73
N LEU A 121 9.96 -19.84 8.53
CA LEU A 121 9.95 -18.40 8.75
C LEU A 121 10.85 -17.68 7.74
N ILE A 122 10.46 -16.47 7.34
CA ILE A 122 11.28 -15.57 6.53
C ILE A 122 11.84 -14.46 7.42
N PHE A 123 13.16 -14.31 7.44
CA PHE A 123 13.86 -13.29 8.20
C PHE A 123 14.46 -12.22 7.27
N MET A 124 14.07 -10.96 7.46
CA MET A 124 14.57 -9.81 6.68
C MET A 124 14.54 -8.52 7.52
N PRO A 125 15.31 -7.48 7.15
CA PRO A 125 15.19 -6.16 7.76
C PRO A 125 13.79 -5.57 7.57
N VAL A 126 13.27 -4.89 8.60
CA VAL A 126 11.94 -4.23 8.53
C VAL A 126 11.99 -2.97 7.65
N THR A 127 13.11 -2.25 7.66
CA THR A 127 13.33 -1.02 6.89
C THR A 127 14.73 -1.07 6.26
N PRO A 128 14.91 -0.52 5.04
CA PRO A 128 16.22 -0.48 4.38
C PRO A 128 17.21 0.46 5.09
N THR A 129 16.73 1.42 5.89
CA THR A 129 17.55 2.41 6.59
C THR A 129 17.06 2.61 8.02
N THR A 130 17.92 3.15 8.89
CA THR A 130 17.49 3.69 10.19
C THR A 130 16.58 4.91 10.00
N ALA A 131 15.99 5.42 11.08
CA ALA A 131 15.18 6.64 11.01
C ALA A 131 15.87 7.76 10.20
N PHE A 132 15.15 8.30 9.23
CA PHE A 132 15.58 9.47 8.46
C PHE A 132 15.48 10.73 9.33
N LYS A 133 16.24 11.77 8.96
CA LYS A 133 16.15 13.08 9.60
C LYS A 133 14.92 13.84 9.13
#